data_AF-A0A3C0NZK6-F1
#
_entry.id   AF-A0A3C0NZK6-F1
#
_cell.length_a   1.000
_cell.length_b   1.000
_cell.length_c   1.000
_cell.angle_alpha   90.00
_cell.angle_beta   90.00
_cell.angle_gamma   90.00
#
_symmetry.space_group_name_H-M   'P 1'
#
loop_
_entity.id
_entity.type
_entity.pdbx_description
1 polymer ?
#
loop_
_entity_poly.entity_id
_entity_poly.type
_entity_poly.pdbx_seq_one_letter_code
_entity_poly.pdbx_strand_id
1 'polypeptide(L)'
;MLFKKRRTMQMFRQQWGCDPRDLPAAYMSRDRLKLTRLYYEKYGRGGTDDVTWSDLEMDEVFFRINHTRSFAGEQILYLQLHEPAEEEELSFFENLASLFGQDEEGRLLYEYRLNDLGKSDESYYLPVMLGVISDYVPNNINFYRCLQLLLVSFLAGMIVFRSALWGGLMISVALINLMIYIVTKAKMEHMFYALYNICGILRFCRFAENTWPLSESSVLDQVRFDLELLKNTERAAGSFTAKKKRHLMIRDIYSQTTSGG
;
A
#
# COMPACT_ATOMS: atom_id res chain seq x y z
N MET A 1 -8.95 -21.46 11.48
CA MET A 1 -9.51 -20.18 10.96
C MET A 1 -10.69 -19.68 11.79
N LEU A 2 -11.74 -20.49 12.00
CA LEU A 2 -12.95 -20.08 12.75
C LEU A 2 -12.70 -19.63 14.20
N PHE A 3 -11.81 -20.33 14.92
CA PHE A 3 -11.44 -19.96 16.30
C PHE A 3 -10.75 -18.59 16.39
N LYS A 4 -9.89 -18.25 15.42
CA LYS A 4 -9.20 -16.96 15.37
C LYS A 4 -10.20 -15.82 15.15
N LYS A 5 -11.13 -15.99 14.21
CA LYS A 5 -12.23 -15.03 13.96
C LYS A 5 -13.07 -14.79 15.21
N ARG A 6 -13.55 -15.86 15.87
CA ARG A 6 -14.36 -15.74 17.09
C ARG A 6 -13.63 -14.99 18.21
N ARG A 7 -12.34 -15.31 18.44
CA ARG A 7 -11.51 -14.63 19.45
C ARG A 7 -11.35 -13.13 19.13
N THR A 8 -11.07 -12.80 17.86
CA THR A 8 -10.93 -11.40 17.43
C THR A 8 -12.24 -10.61 17.60
N MET A 9 -13.38 -11.18 17.21
CA MET A 9 -14.68 -10.52 17.38
C MET A 9 -15.04 -10.33 18.86
N GLN A 10 -14.75 -11.32 19.72
CA GLN A 10 -14.96 -11.19 21.16
C GLN A 10 -14.07 -10.09 21.77
N MET A 11 -12.82 -9.98 21.33
CA MET A 11 -11.92 -8.91 21.74
C MET A 11 -12.46 -7.53 21.34
N PHE A 12 -12.96 -7.36 20.12
CA PHE A 12 -13.54 -6.09 19.68
C PHE A 12 -14.78 -5.70 20.47
N ARG A 13 -15.66 -6.67 20.73
CA ARG A 13 -16.83 -6.50 21.60
C ARG A 13 -16.44 -6.00 22.99
N GLN A 14 -15.39 -6.57 23.58
CA GLN A 14 -14.89 -6.16 24.91
C GLN A 14 -14.23 -4.78 24.92
N GLN A 15 -13.67 -4.34 23.81
CA GLN A 15 -12.99 -3.05 23.70
C GLN A 15 -13.93 -1.90 23.41
N TRP A 16 -15.17 -2.18 23.01
CA TRP A 16 -16.15 -1.14 22.70
C TRP A 16 -16.47 -0.30 23.95
N GLY A 17 -16.31 1.03 23.82
CA GLY A 17 -16.55 1.98 24.92
C GLY A 17 -15.45 2.03 25.98
N CYS A 18 -14.39 1.22 25.87
CA CYS A 18 -13.21 1.34 26.72
C CYS A 18 -12.28 2.44 26.22
N ASP A 19 -11.52 3.10 27.09
CA ASP A 19 -10.46 4.02 26.64
C ASP A 19 -9.34 3.21 25.94
N PRO A 20 -9.01 3.49 24.67
CA PRO A 20 -7.93 2.81 23.95
C PRO A 20 -6.57 2.89 24.66
N ARG A 21 -6.37 3.92 25.50
CA ARG A 21 -5.13 4.12 26.27
C ARG A 21 -4.95 3.09 27.38
N ASP A 22 -6.04 2.48 27.84
CA ASP A 22 -6.01 1.42 28.85
C ASP A 22 -5.82 0.02 28.24
N LEU A 23 -5.83 -0.08 26.90
CA LEU A 23 -5.65 -1.36 26.21
C LEU A 23 -4.17 -1.78 26.19
N PRO A 24 -3.85 -3.10 26.23
CA PRO A 24 -2.47 -3.57 26.24
C PRO A 24 -1.58 -3.10 25.07
N ALA A 25 -2.18 -2.67 23.95
CA ALA A 25 -1.49 -2.20 22.76
C ALA A 25 -1.39 -0.66 22.66
N ALA A 26 -1.80 0.07 23.70
CA ALA A 26 -1.83 1.54 23.70
C ALA A 26 -0.47 2.18 23.40
N TYR A 27 0.61 1.65 23.99
CA TYR A 27 1.96 2.16 23.79
C TYR A 27 2.38 2.17 22.31
N MET A 28 1.96 1.16 21.54
CA MET A 28 2.30 1.08 20.12
C MET A 28 1.63 2.19 19.31
N SER A 29 0.50 2.75 19.76
CA SER A 29 -0.14 3.89 19.08
C SER A 29 0.73 5.14 19.21
N ARG A 30 1.36 5.34 20.38
CA ARG A 30 2.27 6.47 20.63
C ARG A 30 3.54 6.36 19.79
N ASP A 31 4.15 5.19 19.75
CA ASP A 31 5.38 4.96 18.97
C ASP A 31 5.15 5.17 17.46
N ARG A 32 3.96 4.82 16.97
CA ARG A 32 3.58 4.99 15.56
C ARG A 32 3.04 6.37 15.21
N LEU A 33 2.90 7.31 16.14
CA LEU A 33 2.32 8.63 15.84
C LEU A 33 3.02 9.34 14.68
N LYS A 34 4.36 9.23 14.61
CA LYS A 34 5.16 9.76 13.49
C LYS A 34 4.78 9.16 12.14
N LEU A 35 4.44 7.87 12.12
CA LEU A 35 4.01 7.16 10.90
C LEU A 35 2.58 7.55 10.51
N THR A 36 1.71 7.76 11.50
CA THR A 36 0.35 8.24 11.29
C THR A 36 0.36 9.64 10.63
N ARG A 37 1.26 10.53 11.09
CA ARG A 37 1.41 11.89 10.55
C ARG A 37 1.77 11.95 9.07
N LEU A 38 2.44 10.94 8.51
CA LEU A 38 2.88 10.91 7.11
C LEU A 38 1.75 11.18 6.10
N TYR A 39 0.52 10.74 6.39
CA TYR A 39 -0.62 11.01 5.50
C TYR A 39 -1.02 12.48 5.54
N TYR A 40 -1.16 13.04 6.74
CA TYR A 40 -1.49 14.45 6.95
C TYR A 40 -0.42 15.37 6.37
N GLU A 41 0.86 15.08 6.60
CA GLU A 41 1.97 15.87 6.02
C GLU A 41 1.94 15.90 4.49
N LYS A 42 1.43 14.83 3.86
CA LYS A 42 1.38 14.71 2.39
C LYS A 42 0.10 15.27 1.76
N TYR A 43 -1.05 15.07 2.40
CA TYR A 43 -2.37 15.38 1.82
C TYR A 43 -3.17 16.40 2.62
N GLY A 44 -2.69 16.81 3.78
CA GLY A 44 -3.34 17.78 4.64
C GLY A 44 -3.37 19.17 4.03
N ARG A 45 -4.42 19.92 4.33
CA ARG A 45 -4.70 21.29 3.86
C ARG A 45 -4.29 22.37 4.85
N GLY A 46 -3.63 22.00 5.95
CA GLY A 46 -3.17 22.93 6.98
C GLY A 46 -4.32 23.57 7.78
N GLY A 47 -5.33 22.77 8.16
CA GLY A 47 -6.49 23.25 8.93
C GLY A 47 -6.12 23.81 10.30
N THR A 48 -5.69 22.94 11.22
CA THR A 48 -5.19 23.32 12.56
C THR A 48 -3.68 23.41 12.54
N ASP A 49 -3.11 24.49 13.06
CA ASP A 49 -1.66 24.67 13.18
C ASP A 49 -1.09 23.90 14.38
N ASP A 50 0.22 23.61 14.33
CA ASP A 50 0.91 22.80 15.35
C ASP A 50 0.89 23.42 16.76
N VAL A 51 0.83 24.76 16.88
CA VAL A 51 0.78 25.43 18.18
C VAL A 51 -0.58 25.20 18.80
N THR A 52 -1.65 25.46 18.04
CA THR A 52 -3.03 25.19 18.49
C THR A 52 -3.23 23.71 18.82
N TRP A 53 -2.70 22.81 18.00
CA TRP A 53 -2.77 21.36 18.25
C TRP A 53 -2.10 20.98 19.59
N SER A 54 -0.94 21.56 19.87
CA SER A 54 -0.21 21.35 21.12
C SER A 54 -0.93 21.94 22.33
N ASP A 55 -1.45 23.17 22.22
CA ASP A 55 -2.17 23.87 23.31
C ASP A 55 -3.42 23.11 23.76
N LEU A 56 -4.07 22.41 22.83
CA LEU A 56 -5.26 21.58 23.07
C LEU A 56 -4.92 20.13 23.45
N GLU A 57 -3.64 19.77 23.55
CA GLU A 57 -3.17 18.40 23.81
C GLU A 57 -3.82 17.37 22.87
N MET A 58 -3.98 17.71 21.58
CA MET A 58 -4.79 16.93 20.64
C MET A 58 -4.22 15.55 20.33
N ASP A 59 -2.93 15.31 20.57
CA ASP A 59 -2.35 13.97 20.55
C ASP A 59 -3.04 13.05 21.59
N GLU A 60 -3.35 13.54 22.80
CA GLU A 60 -4.08 12.78 23.82
C GLU A 60 -5.53 12.54 23.43
N VAL A 61 -6.17 13.52 22.80
CA VAL A 61 -7.53 13.37 22.25
C VAL A 61 -7.53 12.27 21.19
N PHE A 62 -6.59 12.32 20.25
CA PHE A 62 -6.40 11.29 19.23
C PHE A 62 -6.24 9.90 19.87
N PHE A 63 -5.34 9.74 20.84
CA PHE A 63 -5.13 8.45 21.51
C PHE A 63 -6.37 7.94 22.24
N ARG A 64 -7.14 8.84 22.86
CA ARG A 64 -8.35 8.51 23.62
C ARG A 64 -9.52 8.07 22.72
N ILE A 65 -9.60 8.52 21.48
CA ILE A 65 -10.72 8.18 20.58
C ILE A 65 -10.34 7.16 19.51
N ASN A 66 -9.05 6.87 19.33
CA ASN A 66 -8.56 5.99 18.28
C ASN A 66 -8.86 4.51 18.55
N HIS A 67 -10.07 4.09 18.18
CA HIS A 67 -10.50 2.69 18.10
C HIS A 67 -10.27 2.03 16.73
N THR A 68 -9.54 2.69 15.83
CA THR A 68 -9.39 2.22 14.45
C THR A 68 -8.69 0.86 14.39
N ARG A 69 -9.01 0.05 13.37
CA ARG A 69 -8.46 -1.31 13.21
C ARG A 69 -7.38 -1.43 12.14
N SER A 70 -7.10 -0.35 11.43
CA SER A 70 -6.19 -0.32 10.28
C SER A 70 -5.26 0.89 10.33
N PHE A 71 -4.10 0.79 9.68
CA PHE A 71 -3.18 1.90 9.48
C PHE A 71 -3.87 3.07 8.77
N ALA A 72 -4.68 2.77 7.74
CA ALA A 72 -5.43 3.76 6.98
C ALA A 72 -6.47 4.46 7.86
N GLY A 73 -7.13 3.72 8.76
CA GLY A 73 -8.06 4.30 9.72
C GLY A 73 -7.37 5.28 10.67
N GLU A 74 -6.18 4.94 11.20
CA GLU A 74 -5.41 5.86 12.05
C GLU A 74 -5.01 7.13 11.28
N GLN A 75 -4.53 6.98 10.05
CA GLN A 75 -4.11 8.10 9.21
C GLN A 75 -5.29 9.03 8.87
N ILE A 76 -6.45 8.47 8.52
CA ILE A 76 -7.66 9.25 8.23
C ILE A 76 -8.22 9.92 9.48
N LEU A 77 -8.28 9.23 10.62
CA LEU A 77 -8.72 9.83 11.88
C LEU A 77 -7.82 11.00 12.28
N TYR A 78 -6.50 10.84 12.16
CA TYR A 78 -5.55 11.91 12.48
C TYR A 78 -5.73 13.13 11.56
N LEU A 79 -5.91 12.89 10.25
CA LEU A 79 -6.21 13.94 9.27
C LEU A 79 -7.51 14.68 9.62
N GLN A 80 -8.59 13.94 9.87
CA GLN A 80 -9.91 14.52 10.19
C GLN A 80 -9.90 15.37 11.47
N LEU A 81 -9.03 15.06 12.44
CA LEU A 81 -8.89 15.91 13.63
C LEU A 81 -8.15 17.23 13.33
N HIS A 82 -7.32 17.29 12.30
CA HIS A 82 -6.63 18.53 11.91
C HIS A 82 -7.46 19.38 10.97
N GLU A 83 -8.40 18.79 10.23
CA GLU A 83 -9.14 19.46 9.17
C GLU A 83 -10.60 19.72 9.57
N PRO A 84 -11.10 20.95 9.38
CA PRO A 84 -12.53 21.20 9.54
C PRO A 84 -13.30 20.42 8.46
N ALA A 85 -14.22 19.56 8.90
CA ALA A 85 -15.13 18.85 8.01
C ALA A 85 -16.22 19.79 7.50
N GLU A 86 -16.68 19.56 6.27
CA GLU A 86 -17.88 20.23 5.76
C GLU A 86 -19.15 19.66 6.43
N GLU A 87 -20.24 20.43 6.44
CA GLU A 87 -21.49 20.04 7.11
C GLU A 87 -22.04 18.70 6.57
N GLU A 88 -21.92 18.47 5.26
CA GLU A 88 -22.31 17.20 4.63
C GLU A 88 -21.47 16.03 5.14
N GLU A 89 -20.15 16.18 5.23
CA GLU A 89 -19.23 15.14 5.72
C GLU A 89 -19.49 14.81 7.20
N LEU A 90 -19.75 15.84 8.02
CA LEU A 90 -20.05 15.67 9.44
C LEU A 90 -21.37 14.94 9.65
N SER A 91 -22.43 15.36 8.93
CA SER A 91 -23.73 14.70 9.01
C SER A 91 -23.67 13.23 8.55
N PHE A 92 -22.89 12.96 7.51
CA PHE A 92 -22.62 11.61 7.05
C PHE A 92 -21.90 10.75 8.12
N PHE A 93 -20.86 11.32 8.75
CA PHE A 93 -20.15 10.65 9.85
C PHE A 93 -21.07 10.36 11.05
N GLU A 94 -21.91 11.32 11.46
CA GLU A 94 -22.86 11.16 12.55
C GLU A 94 -23.89 10.05 12.26
N ASN A 95 -24.40 9.98 11.03
CA ASN A 95 -25.31 8.91 10.61
C ASN A 95 -24.65 7.52 10.70
N LEU A 96 -23.41 7.39 10.23
CA LEU A 96 -22.65 6.14 10.35
C LEU A 96 -22.36 5.78 11.81
N ALA A 97 -21.94 6.75 12.63
CA ALA A 97 -21.63 6.55 14.03
C ALA A 97 -22.88 6.10 14.81
N SER A 98 -24.04 6.72 14.56
CA SER A 98 -25.31 6.33 15.16
C SER A 98 -25.72 4.91 14.75
N LEU A 99 -25.61 4.58 13.46
CA LEU A 99 -25.94 3.25 12.95
C LEU A 99 -25.06 2.17 13.56
N PHE A 100 -23.73 2.32 13.54
CA PHE A 100 -22.81 1.36 14.15
C PHE A 100 -22.82 1.37 15.68
N GLY A 101 -23.35 2.43 16.29
CA GLY A 101 -23.66 2.49 17.71
C GLY A 101 -24.81 1.56 18.09
N GLN A 102 -25.83 1.46 17.24
CA GLN A 102 -27.03 0.64 17.46
C GLN A 102 -26.88 -0.81 16.97
N ASP A 103 -26.18 -1.02 15.84
CA ASP A 103 -25.94 -2.34 15.25
C ASP A 103 -24.54 -2.89 15.61
N GLU A 104 -24.49 -3.65 16.71
CA GLU A 104 -23.26 -4.29 17.17
C GLU A 104 -22.72 -5.33 16.17
N GLU A 105 -23.56 -6.15 15.56
CA GLU A 105 -23.09 -7.23 14.68
C GLU A 105 -22.56 -6.65 13.35
N GLY A 106 -23.22 -5.63 12.81
CA GLY A 106 -22.71 -4.85 11.69
C GLY A 106 -21.38 -4.19 12.03
N ARG A 107 -21.28 -3.50 13.18
CA ARG A 107 -20.03 -2.89 13.63
C ARG A 107 -18.88 -3.91 13.70
N LEU A 108 -19.10 -5.05 14.38
CA LEU A 108 -18.07 -6.08 14.54
C LEU A 108 -17.63 -6.68 13.20
N LEU A 109 -18.56 -6.81 12.25
CA LEU A 109 -18.24 -7.25 10.89
C LEU A 109 -17.31 -6.26 10.19
N TYR A 110 -17.61 -4.96 10.25
CA TYR A 110 -16.79 -3.91 9.64
C TYR A 110 -15.42 -3.80 10.34
N GLU A 111 -15.37 -3.79 11.67
CA GLU A 111 -14.11 -3.79 12.43
C GLU A 111 -13.24 -5.00 12.07
N TYR A 112 -13.84 -6.19 11.92
CA TYR A 112 -13.15 -7.40 11.50
C TYR A 112 -12.56 -7.28 10.09
N ARG A 113 -13.32 -6.72 9.14
CA ARG A 113 -12.83 -6.51 7.76
C ARG A 113 -11.73 -5.45 7.69
N LEU A 114 -11.84 -4.36 8.46
CA LEU A 114 -10.79 -3.34 8.54
C LEU A 114 -9.54 -3.87 9.21
N ASN A 115 -9.67 -4.77 10.20
CA ASN A 115 -8.54 -5.40 10.87
C ASN A 115 -7.67 -6.25 9.93
N ASP A 116 -8.20 -6.72 8.80
CA ASP A 116 -7.41 -7.44 7.79
C ASP A 116 -6.32 -6.55 7.14
N LEU A 117 -6.48 -5.21 7.19
CA LEU A 117 -5.45 -4.26 6.75
C LEU A 117 -4.30 -4.14 7.74
N GLY A 118 -4.57 -4.37 9.03
CA GLY A 118 -3.58 -4.31 10.10
C GLY A 118 -2.95 -2.93 10.32
N LYS A 119 -1.94 -2.89 11.19
CA LYS A 119 -1.21 -1.69 11.63
C LYS A 119 0.31 -1.92 11.61
N SER A 120 0.81 -2.61 10.59
CA SER A 120 2.26 -2.79 10.39
C SER A 120 2.90 -1.47 9.95
N ASP A 121 4.06 -1.14 10.48
CA ASP A 121 4.76 0.12 10.26
C ASP A 121 5.00 0.40 8.77
N GLU A 122 5.30 -0.64 7.98
CA GLU A 122 5.52 -0.54 6.54
C GLU A 122 4.28 -0.03 5.78
N SER A 123 3.08 -0.26 6.31
CA SER A 123 1.83 0.10 5.65
C SER A 123 1.54 1.59 5.69
N TYR A 124 2.01 2.30 6.72
CA TYR A 124 1.85 3.75 6.85
C TYR A 124 2.61 4.53 5.78
N TYR A 125 3.62 3.92 5.16
CA TYR A 125 4.36 4.52 4.06
C TYR A 125 3.64 4.40 2.71
N LEU A 126 2.49 3.71 2.62
CA LEU A 126 1.74 3.56 1.37
C LEU A 126 1.50 4.89 0.63
N PRO A 127 1.01 5.97 1.27
CA PRO A 127 0.89 7.30 0.68
C PRO A 127 2.17 7.78 -0.01
N VAL A 128 3.30 7.66 0.68
CA VAL A 128 4.62 8.11 0.21
C VAL A 128 5.06 7.25 -0.98
N MET A 129 4.93 5.93 -0.83
CA MET A 129 5.30 4.92 -1.83
C MET A 129 4.51 5.07 -3.13
N LEU A 130 3.20 5.35 -3.08
CA LEU A 130 2.38 5.56 -4.28
C LEU A 130 2.93 6.69 -5.17
N GLY A 131 3.47 7.76 -4.58
CA GLY A 131 4.12 8.83 -5.33
C GLY A 131 5.39 8.34 -6.03
N VAL A 132 6.23 7.59 -5.32
CA VAL A 132 7.51 7.06 -5.85
C VAL A 132 7.29 6.01 -6.94
N ILE A 133 6.23 5.19 -6.83
CA ILE A 133 5.91 4.14 -7.81
C ILE A 133 5.46 4.73 -9.14
N SER A 134 4.73 5.86 -9.13
CA SER A 134 4.30 6.54 -10.36
C SER A 134 5.48 6.94 -11.26
N ASP A 135 6.64 7.24 -10.66
CA ASP A 135 7.83 7.70 -11.38
C ASP A 135 8.78 6.56 -11.78
N TYR A 136 8.56 5.33 -11.27
CA TYR A 136 9.48 4.21 -11.44
C TYR A 136 8.99 3.19 -12.47
N VAL A 137 9.44 3.36 -13.72
CA VAL A 137 9.41 2.29 -14.73
C VAL A 137 10.84 1.85 -15.01
N PRO A 138 11.31 0.71 -14.49
CA PRO A 138 12.61 0.17 -14.87
C PRO A 138 12.51 -0.40 -16.29
N ASN A 139 12.63 0.48 -17.28
CA ASN A 139 12.44 0.11 -18.69
C ASN A 139 13.69 -0.49 -19.35
N ASN A 140 14.83 -0.52 -18.65
CA ASN A 140 16.10 -0.89 -19.24
C ASN A 140 16.48 -2.35 -18.94
N ILE A 141 15.62 -3.30 -19.32
CA ILE A 141 15.96 -4.74 -19.25
C ILE A 141 17.27 -5.09 -19.98
N ASN A 142 17.61 -4.30 -21.01
CA ASN A 142 18.84 -4.42 -21.76
C ASN A 142 20.09 -4.04 -20.94
N PHE A 143 19.98 -3.13 -19.97
CA PHE A 143 21.08 -2.76 -19.09
C PHE A 143 21.49 -3.94 -18.19
N TYR A 144 20.52 -4.61 -17.57
CA TYR A 144 20.78 -5.81 -16.76
C TYR A 144 21.35 -6.97 -17.60
N ARG A 145 20.86 -7.15 -18.84
CA ARG A 145 21.42 -8.13 -19.78
C ARG A 145 22.87 -7.81 -20.18
N CYS A 146 23.17 -6.54 -20.43
CA CYS A 146 24.54 -6.09 -20.73
C CYS A 146 25.48 -6.41 -19.58
N LEU A 147 25.06 -6.13 -18.34
CA LEU A 147 25.87 -6.38 -17.15
C LEU A 147 26.10 -7.88 -16.88
N GLN A 148 25.15 -8.74 -17.23
CA GLN A 148 25.31 -10.20 -17.19
C GLN A 148 26.27 -10.70 -18.28
N LEU A 149 26.14 -10.21 -19.52
CA LEU A 149 27.03 -10.57 -20.63
C LEU A 149 28.48 -10.15 -20.33
N LEU A 150 28.65 -8.99 -19.71
CA LEU A 150 29.96 -8.45 -19.32
C LEU A 150 30.62 -9.32 -18.24
N LEU A 151 29.85 -9.80 -17.25
CA LEU A 151 30.35 -10.74 -16.24
C LEU A 151 30.83 -12.06 -16.88
N VAL A 152 30.04 -12.63 -17.81
CA VAL A 152 30.39 -13.87 -18.53
C VAL A 152 31.60 -13.66 -19.44
N SER A 153 31.70 -12.50 -20.08
CA SER A 153 32.85 -12.15 -20.94
C SER A 153 34.16 -12.11 -20.14
N PHE A 154 34.16 -11.51 -18.95
CA PHE A 154 35.36 -11.45 -18.11
C PHE A 154 35.73 -12.80 -17.49
N LEU A 155 34.74 -13.64 -17.17
CA LEU A 155 34.96 -15.03 -16.77
C LEU A 155 35.65 -15.83 -17.90
N ALA A 156 35.15 -15.71 -19.14
CA ALA A 156 35.77 -16.35 -20.31
C ALA A 156 37.19 -15.82 -20.57
N GLY A 157 37.40 -14.51 -20.45
CA GLY A 157 38.72 -13.89 -20.56
C GLY A 157 39.72 -14.40 -19.52
N MET A 158 39.29 -14.60 -18.27
CA MET A 158 40.13 -15.19 -17.22
C MET A 158 40.60 -16.61 -17.59
N ILE A 159 39.70 -17.44 -18.14
CA ILE A 159 40.01 -18.83 -18.53
C ILE A 159 40.97 -18.87 -19.73
N VAL A 160 40.73 -18.05 -20.75
CA VAL A 160 41.50 -18.05 -22.01
C VAL A 160 42.89 -17.44 -21.82
N PHE A 161 42.97 -16.26 -21.18
CA PHE A 161 44.22 -15.50 -21.07
C PHE A 161 45.02 -15.81 -19.80
N ARG A 162 44.43 -16.53 -18.82
CA ARG A 162 45.07 -16.93 -17.55
C ARG A 162 45.76 -15.78 -16.81
N SER A 163 45.19 -14.57 -16.90
CA SER A 163 45.76 -13.36 -16.30
C SER A 163 44.91 -12.89 -15.12
N ALA A 164 45.59 -12.47 -14.04
CA ALA A 164 44.97 -11.96 -12.82
C ALA A 164 44.15 -10.68 -13.05
N LEU A 165 44.45 -9.91 -14.12
CA LEU A 165 43.70 -8.70 -14.47
C LEU A 165 42.23 -9.00 -14.79
N TRP A 166 41.97 -10.07 -15.56
CA TRP A 166 40.59 -10.48 -15.90
C TRP A 166 39.81 -10.96 -14.68
N GLY A 167 40.50 -11.65 -13.76
CA GLY A 167 39.92 -12.03 -12.47
C GLY A 167 39.53 -10.81 -11.62
N GLY A 168 40.40 -9.79 -11.56
CA GLY A 168 40.10 -8.53 -10.87
C GLY A 168 38.89 -7.81 -11.46
N LEU A 169 38.83 -7.66 -12.80
CA LEU A 169 37.70 -7.04 -13.50
C LEU A 169 36.39 -7.80 -13.28
N MET A 170 36.43 -9.14 -13.30
CA MET A 170 35.26 -9.97 -13.01
C MET A 170 34.73 -9.72 -11.59
N ILE A 171 35.61 -9.66 -10.58
CA ILE A 171 35.23 -9.36 -9.20
C ILE A 171 34.59 -7.97 -9.09
N SER A 172 35.17 -6.95 -9.73
CA SER A 172 34.60 -5.60 -9.72
C SER A 172 33.18 -5.56 -10.29
N VAL A 173 32.95 -6.24 -11.42
CA VAL A 173 31.63 -6.31 -12.06
C VAL A 173 30.64 -7.13 -11.21
N ALA A 174 31.11 -8.20 -10.55
CA ALA A 174 30.30 -8.98 -9.63
C ALA A 174 29.83 -8.12 -8.44
N LEU A 175 30.70 -7.27 -7.88
CA LEU A 175 30.34 -6.35 -6.79
C LEU A 175 29.32 -5.31 -7.25
N ILE A 176 29.47 -4.73 -8.44
CA ILE A 176 28.49 -3.80 -9.00
C ILE A 176 27.14 -4.50 -9.22
N ASN A 177 27.14 -5.71 -9.79
CA ASN A 177 25.94 -6.54 -9.94
C ASN A 177 25.26 -6.80 -8.59
N LEU A 178 26.04 -7.15 -7.57
CA LEU A 178 25.53 -7.41 -6.22
C LEU A 178 24.90 -6.16 -5.62
N MET A 179 25.54 -4.99 -5.73
CA MET A 179 24.99 -3.73 -5.24
C MET A 179 23.68 -3.37 -5.94
N ILE A 180 23.64 -3.47 -7.27
CA ILE A 180 22.41 -3.21 -8.05
C ILE A 180 21.31 -4.20 -7.67
N TYR A 181 21.65 -5.48 -7.45
CA TYR A 181 20.70 -6.50 -7.00
C TYR A 181 20.14 -6.17 -5.62
N ILE A 182 20.98 -5.82 -4.64
CA ILE A 182 20.54 -5.48 -3.28
C ILE A 182 19.59 -4.27 -3.31
N VAL A 183 19.95 -3.21 -4.04
CA VAL A 183 19.11 -2.00 -4.15
C VAL A 183 17.79 -2.31 -4.86
N THR A 184 17.83 -3.07 -5.96
CA THR A 184 16.63 -3.46 -6.70
C THR A 184 15.72 -4.36 -5.85
N LYS A 185 16.30 -5.30 -5.10
CA LYS A 185 15.57 -6.21 -4.22
C LYS A 185 14.85 -5.43 -3.11
N ALA A 186 15.54 -4.53 -2.43
CA ALA A 186 14.94 -3.69 -1.38
C ALA A 186 13.75 -2.86 -1.93
N LYS A 187 13.92 -2.27 -3.13
CA LYS A 187 12.82 -1.55 -3.81
C LYS A 187 11.63 -2.45 -4.15
N MET A 188 11.90 -3.67 -4.64
CA MET A 188 10.85 -4.65 -4.96
C MET A 188 10.06 -5.07 -3.72
N GLU A 189 10.73 -5.27 -2.58
CA GLU A 189 10.06 -5.59 -1.31
C GLU A 189 9.07 -4.49 -0.91
N HIS A 190 9.47 -3.22 -0.95
CA HIS A 190 8.57 -2.09 -0.69
C HIS A 190 7.38 -2.03 -1.67
N MET A 191 7.59 -2.31 -2.96
CA MET A 191 6.49 -2.39 -3.93
C MET A 191 5.51 -3.53 -3.62
N PHE A 192 5.99 -4.68 -3.14
CA PHE A 192 5.10 -5.77 -2.72
C PHE A 192 4.25 -5.39 -1.51
N TYR A 193 4.80 -4.67 -0.53
CA TYR A 193 4.02 -4.15 0.61
C TYR A 193 2.96 -3.16 0.15
N ALA A 194 3.32 -2.21 -0.74
CA ALA A 194 2.36 -1.28 -1.30
C ALA A 194 1.23 -2.01 -2.04
N LEU A 195 1.57 -2.96 -2.91
CA LEU A 195 0.60 -3.78 -3.63
C LEU A 195 -0.30 -4.59 -2.68
N TYR A 196 0.28 -5.19 -1.63
CA TYR A 196 -0.47 -5.93 -0.62
C TYR A 196 -1.53 -5.04 0.06
N ASN A 197 -1.14 -3.83 0.48
CA ASN A 197 -2.05 -2.88 1.13
C ASN A 197 -3.13 -2.37 0.17
N ILE A 198 -2.79 -2.05 -1.08
CA ILE A 198 -3.75 -1.67 -2.12
C ILE A 198 -4.76 -2.81 -2.33
N CYS A 199 -4.30 -4.05 -2.50
CA CYS A 199 -5.19 -5.19 -2.63
C CYS A 199 -6.07 -5.39 -1.38
N GLY A 200 -5.56 -5.09 -0.19
CA GLY A 200 -6.32 -5.07 1.07
C GLY A 200 -7.46 -4.05 1.04
N ILE A 201 -7.14 -2.79 0.71
CA ILE A 201 -8.11 -1.70 0.58
C ILE A 201 -9.17 -2.09 -0.46
N LEU A 202 -8.77 -2.62 -1.62
CA LEU A 202 -9.71 -3.04 -2.66
C LEU A 202 -10.62 -4.20 -2.26
N ARG A 203 -10.13 -5.13 -1.42
CA ARG A 203 -10.99 -6.16 -0.85
C ARG A 203 -12.02 -5.55 0.10
N PHE A 204 -11.62 -4.57 0.90
CA PHE A 204 -12.54 -3.85 1.78
C PHE A 204 -13.58 -3.05 0.98
N CYS A 205 -13.17 -2.28 -0.03
CA CYS A 205 -14.10 -1.51 -0.88
C CYS A 205 -15.14 -2.41 -1.57
N ARG A 206 -14.73 -3.56 -2.12
CA ARG A 206 -15.67 -4.55 -2.68
C ARG A 206 -16.60 -5.15 -1.64
N PHE A 207 -16.15 -5.33 -0.41
CA PHE A 207 -17.02 -5.77 0.68
C PHE A 207 -18.04 -4.68 1.03
N ALA A 208 -17.59 -3.43 1.19
CA ALA A 208 -18.44 -2.28 1.47
C ALA A 208 -19.49 -2.08 0.39
N GLU A 209 -19.14 -2.18 -0.90
CA GLU A 209 -20.07 -2.06 -2.03
C GLU A 209 -21.31 -2.97 -1.92
N ASN A 210 -21.15 -4.17 -1.35
CA ASN A 210 -22.23 -5.17 -1.23
C ASN A 210 -22.95 -5.16 0.12
N THR A 211 -22.38 -4.52 1.13
CA THR A 211 -22.87 -4.60 2.52
C THR A 211 -23.03 -3.23 3.16
N TRP A 212 -23.01 -2.18 2.34
CA TRP A 212 -23.09 -0.80 2.80
C TRP A 212 -24.40 -0.56 3.55
N PRO A 213 -24.34 0.02 4.76
CA PRO A 213 -25.52 0.13 5.61
C PRO A 213 -26.43 1.32 5.26
N LEU A 214 -25.95 2.29 4.45
CA LEU A 214 -26.74 3.45 4.04
C LEU A 214 -27.28 3.24 2.61
N SER A 215 -28.52 3.62 2.35
CA SER A 215 -29.15 3.38 1.04
C SER A 215 -28.68 4.33 -0.07
N GLU A 216 -28.30 5.56 0.28
CA GLU A 216 -27.78 6.58 -0.64
C GLU A 216 -26.59 7.27 0.03
N SER A 217 -25.42 7.23 -0.61
CA SER A 217 -24.26 7.98 -0.16
C SER A 217 -23.35 8.28 -1.35
N SER A 218 -23.04 9.56 -1.56
CA SER A 218 -22.03 10.02 -2.53
C SER A 218 -20.69 9.27 -2.39
N VAL A 219 -20.37 8.85 -1.17
CA VAL A 219 -19.20 8.01 -0.84
C VAL A 219 -19.21 6.67 -1.58
N LEU A 220 -20.36 6.00 -1.70
CA LEU A 220 -20.43 4.73 -2.45
C LEU A 220 -20.22 4.93 -3.94
N ASP A 221 -20.75 6.01 -4.50
CA ASP A 221 -20.56 6.34 -5.91
C ASP A 221 -19.08 6.61 -6.20
N GLN A 222 -18.40 7.34 -5.31
CA GLN A 222 -16.96 7.54 -5.39
C GLN A 222 -16.18 6.22 -5.28
N VAL A 223 -16.54 5.36 -4.32
CA VAL A 223 -15.91 4.03 -4.17
C VAL A 223 -16.09 3.17 -5.42
N ARG A 224 -17.29 3.18 -6.03
CA ARG A 224 -17.56 2.46 -7.28
C ARG A 224 -16.71 3.00 -8.42
N PHE A 225 -16.65 4.32 -8.57
CA PHE A 225 -15.82 4.99 -9.57
C PHE A 225 -14.34 4.61 -9.42
N ASP A 226 -13.79 4.67 -8.19
CA ASP A 226 -12.40 4.32 -7.91
C ASP A 226 -12.12 2.83 -8.18
N LEU A 227 -13.07 1.95 -7.83
CA LEU A 227 -12.99 0.52 -8.14
C LEU A 227 -13.02 0.25 -9.65
N GLU A 228 -13.83 0.99 -10.41
CA GLU A 228 -13.86 0.90 -11.87
C GLU A 228 -12.56 1.38 -12.51
N LEU A 229 -12.01 2.50 -12.05
CA LEU A 229 -10.72 3.01 -12.48
C LEU A 229 -9.64 1.95 -12.28
N LEU A 230 -9.61 1.31 -11.10
CA LEU A 230 -8.63 0.27 -10.80
C LEU A 230 -8.84 -1.00 -11.64
N LYS A 231 -10.06 -1.47 -11.84
CA LYS A 231 -10.37 -2.59 -12.76
C LYS A 231 -9.92 -2.28 -14.20
N ASN A 232 -10.07 -1.03 -14.64
CA ASN A 232 -9.65 -0.59 -15.96
C ASN A 232 -8.12 -0.54 -16.08
N THR A 233 -7.41 -0.09 -15.04
CA THR A 233 -5.93 -0.13 -15.01
C THR A 233 -5.37 -1.56 -14.98
N GLU A 234 -6.03 -2.49 -14.27
CA GLU A 234 -5.67 -3.92 -14.26
C GLU A 234 -5.81 -4.53 -15.66
N ARG A 235 -6.93 -4.25 -16.35
CA ARG A 235 -7.16 -4.67 -17.73
C ARG A 235 -6.18 -4.03 -18.71
N ALA A 236 -5.83 -2.75 -18.52
CA ALA A 236 -4.85 -2.05 -19.33
C ALA A 236 -3.45 -2.69 -19.17
N ALA A 237 -2.99 -2.94 -17.94
CA ALA A 237 -1.72 -3.61 -17.66
C ALA A 237 -1.67 -5.05 -18.23
N GLY A 238 -2.78 -5.79 -18.12
CA GLY A 238 -2.94 -7.11 -18.77
C GLY A 238 -2.88 -7.02 -20.31
N SER A 239 -3.50 -6.00 -20.90
CA SER A 239 -3.49 -5.77 -22.35
C SER A 239 -2.10 -5.38 -22.88
N PHE A 240 -1.29 -4.66 -22.09
CA PHE A 240 0.11 -4.35 -22.42
C PHE A 240 0.97 -5.61 -22.51
N THR A 241 0.73 -6.56 -21.60
CA THR A 241 1.38 -7.89 -21.62
C THR A 241 0.95 -8.69 -22.85
N ALA A 242 -0.33 -8.63 -23.23
CA ALA A 242 -0.86 -9.29 -24.42
C ALA A 242 -0.40 -8.63 -25.74
N LYS A 243 -0.27 -7.30 -25.79
CA LYS A 243 0.25 -6.56 -26.96
C LYS A 243 1.72 -6.87 -27.20
N LYS A 244 2.53 -6.98 -26.15
CA LYS A 244 3.95 -7.39 -26.24
C LYS A 244 4.08 -8.83 -26.76
N LYS A 245 3.22 -9.76 -26.29
CA LYS A 245 3.18 -11.14 -26.78
C LYS A 245 2.75 -11.21 -28.26
N ARG A 246 1.78 -10.40 -28.68
CA ARG A 246 1.32 -10.31 -30.07
C ARG A 246 2.38 -9.69 -30.99
N HIS A 247 3.14 -8.71 -30.51
CA HIS A 247 4.22 -8.07 -31.29
C HIS A 247 5.44 -8.98 -31.48
N LEU A 248 5.79 -9.80 -30.47
CA LEU A 248 6.80 -10.85 -30.58
C LEU A 248 6.38 -11.96 -31.56
N MET A 249 5.12 -12.39 -31.49
CA MET A 249 4.59 -13.43 -32.38
C MET A 249 4.54 -13.00 -33.86
N ILE A 250 4.22 -11.72 -34.12
CA ILE A 250 4.28 -11.15 -35.48
C ILE A 250 5.73 -11.11 -35.99
N ARG A 251 6.71 -10.77 -35.11
CA ARG A 251 8.12 -10.72 -35.48
C ARG A 251 8.69 -12.11 -35.84
N ASP A 252 8.23 -13.16 -35.17
CA ASP A 252 8.60 -14.55 -35.48
C ASP A 252 8.00 -15.01 -36.83
N ILE A 253 6.76 -14.63 -37.14
CA ILE A 253 6.09 -14.95 -38.43
C ILE A 253 6.80 -14.25 -39.62
N TYR A 254 7.25 -13.01 -39.45
CA TYR A 254 8.02 -12.31 -40.47
C TYR A 254 9.44 -12.88 -40.65
N SER A 255 10.03 -13.46 -39.60
CA SER A 255 11.35 -14.10 -39.69
C SER A 255 11.35 -15.46 -40.38
N GLN A 256 10.23 -16.20 -40.31
CA GLN A 256 10.07 -17.49 -41.01
C GLN A 256 9.66 -17.35 -42.47
N THR A 257 9.02 -16.24 -42.85
CA THR A 257 8.63 -15.96 -44.26
C THR A 257 9.75 -15.36 -45.10
N THR A 258 10.81 -14.82 -44.49
CA THR A 258 11.99 -14.27 -45.19
C THR A 258 13.16 -15.27 -45.32
N SER A 259 13.06 -16.46 -44.71
CA SER A 259 14.06 -17.53 -44.80
C SER A 259 13.63 -18.72 -45.68
N GLY A 260 12.52 -18.59 -46.41
CA GLY A 260 11.93 -19.64 -47.25
C GLY A 260 11.67 -19.22 -48.71
N GLY A 261 12.44 -18.25 -49.22
CA GLY A 261 12.43 -17.82 -50.63
C GLY A 261 13.83 -17.90 -51.23
#